data_AF-A0A1Y2TQW4-F1
#
_entry.id   AF-A0A1Y2TQW4-F1
#
_cell.length_a   1.000
_cell.length_b   1.000
_cell.length_c   1.000
_cell.angle_alpha   90.00
_cell.angle_beta   90.00
_cell.angle_gamma   90.00
#
_symmetry.space_group_name_H-M   'P 1'
#
loop_
_entity.id
_entity.type
_entity.pdbx_description
1 polymer ?
#
loop_
_entity_poly.entity_id
_entity_poly.type
_entity_poly.pdbx_seq_one_letter_code
_entity_poly.pdbx_strand_id
1 'polypeptide(L)'
;MTTKSQSSTTTLVDPFYVFSALSFLGFIGQWILMIINGSLVAMLLAAWKGTAPNGTPVKSTWTGIWPVDFALGVLAVFFGGLLDADAADLFSHAPFLLLVDLILSLAVCGTMTLVEDRRNRRTGPLRYPAFWAIMWNYFGAASVMPVFSRLYVQNRPVNSPSLPRDQAQALPFTALWSVLLSLTLLAPAVLGAEPFRIQDGVVVWFLAPLAIGPFQDLVSSLISRCSSFYVGFRSPVTVAYSIVGAVSAAVHLSVIARIFQSLELSWSRIYWPNPSAVQHGPKLINEAALLFIQFGHLAVSLSVLALGIYTLGFASKLSVERSRASKPVLTLAVIEAIAGPGAALAWLLSRREGEITAANALTKET
;
A
#
# COMPACT_ATOMS: atom_id res chain seq x y z
N MET A 1 55.30 13.62 -7.31
CA MET A 1 54.24 12.80 -7.95
C MET A 1 53.19 12.47 -6.90
N THR A 2 52.11 13.23 -6.86
CA THR A 2 50.96 12.98 -5.98
C THR A 2 49.91 12.22 -6.78
N THR A 3 49.77 10.94 -6.49
CA THR A 3 48.72 10.08 -7.03
C THR A 3 47.37 10.56 -6.51
N LYS A 4 46.59 11.22 -7.38
CA LYS A 4 45.17 11.47 -7.13
C LYS A 4 44.45 10.12 -7.11
N SER A 5 44.13 9.65 -5.91
CA SER A 5 43.14 8.60 -5.69
C SER A 5 41.83 9.05 -6.33
N GLN A 6 41.49 8.49 -7.48
CA GLN A 6 40.16 8.59 -8.06
C GLN A 6 39.23 7.80 -7.14
N SER A 7 38.58 8.50 -6.20
CA SER A 7 37.45 7.90 -5.49
C SER A 7 36.37 7.61 -6.52
N SER A 8 36.18 6.34 -6.87
CA SER A 8 35.09 5.89 -7.72
C SER A 8 33.78 6.35 -7.09
N THR A 9 33.20 7.40 -7.64
CA THR A 9 31.89 7.86 -7.25
C THR A 9 30.92 6.89 -7.91
N THR A 10 30.63 5.77 -7.23
CA THR A 10 29.54 4.87 -7.64
C THR A 10 28.26 5.68 -7.67
N THR A 11 27.88 6.10 -8.87
CA THR A 11 26.59 6.70 -9.15
C THR A 11 25.53 5.62 -8.97
N LEU A 12 24.48 5.92 -8.21
CA LEU A 12 23.32 5.03 -8.16
C LEU A 12 22.81 4.83 -9.58
N VAL A 13 22.36 3.60 -9.88
CA VAL A 13 21.68 3.26 -11.13
C VAL A 13 20.50 4.21 -11.34
N ASP A 14 20.14 4.52 -12.57
CA ASP A 14 18.96 5.36 -12.84
C ASP A 14 17.71 4.71 -12.20
N PRO A 15 16.91 5.47 -11.40
CA PRO A 15 15.68 4.95 -10.79
C PRO A 15 14.72 4.34 -11.81
N PHE A 16 14.74 4.81 -13.06
CA PHE A 16 13.95 4.23 -14.14
C PHE A 16 14.19 2.72 -14.26
N TYR A 17 15.44 2.25 -14.30
CA TYR A 17 15.73 0.83 -14.48
C TYR A 17 15.32 0.01 -13.26
N VAL A 18 15.61 0.50 -12.05
CA VAL A 18 15.31 -0.22 -10.81
C VAL A 18 13.81 -0.40 -10.64
N PHE A 19 13.04 0.68 -10.73
CA PHE A 19 11.59 0.59 -10.54
C PHE A 19 10.87 -0.10 -11.71
N SER A 20 11.38 0.02 -12.95
CA SER A 20 10.79 -0.72 -14.08
C SER A 20 11.07 -2.21 -13.97
N ALA A 21 12.26 -2.61 -13.51
CA ALA A 21 12.57 -4.01 -13.22
C ALA A 21 11.68 -4.56 -12.10
N LEU A 22 11.51 -3.82 -11.00
CA LEU A 22 10.58 -4.20 -9.92
C LEU A 22 9.14 -4.34 -10.42
N SER A 23 8.64 -3.39 -11.22
CA SER A 23 7.30 -3.46 -11.81
C SER A 23 7.14 -4.69 -12.72
N PHE A 24 8.12 -4.95 -13.57
CA PHE A 24 8.12 -6.08 -14.50
C PHE A 24 8.16 -7.43 -13.77
N LEU A 25 9.06 -7.58 -12.78
CA LEU A 25 9.14 -8.76 -11.95
C LEU A 25 7.86 -8.95 -11.10
N GLY A 26 7.29 -7.86 -10.60
CA GLY A 26 6.00 -7.86 -9.91
C GLY A 26 4.86 -8.33 -10.80
N PHE A 27 4.83 -7.87 -12.07
CA PHE A 27 3.85 -8.32 -13.05
C PHE A 27 3.98 -9.81 -13.38
N ILE A 28 5.22 -10.32 -13.51
CA ILE A 28 5.45 -11.75 -13.68
C ILE A 28 4.94 -12.52 -12.46
N GLY A 29 5.36 -12.11 -11.25
CA GLY A 29 5.01 -12.80 -10.01
C GLY A 29 3.51 -12.82 -9.73
N GLN A 30 2.80 -11.76 -10.08
CA GLN A 30 1.36 -11.65 -9.86
C GLN A 30 0.55 -12.24 -11.01
N TRP A 31 0.66 -11.69 -12.21
CA TRP A 31 -0.26 -12.03 -13.32
C TRP A 31 0.18 -13.24 -14.12
N ILE A 32 1.46 -13.31 -14.50
CA ILE A 32 1.93 -14.42 -15.34
C ILE A 32 1.83 -15.74 -14.60
N LEU A 33 2.21 -15.79 -13.31
CA LEU A 33 2.05 -17.00 -12.50
C LEU A 33 0.57 -17.37 -12.30
N MET A 34 -0.32 -16.40 -12.08
CA MET A 34 -1.77 -16.63 -11.96
C MET A 34 -2.40 -17.14 -13.27
N ILE A 35 -1.83 -16.77 -14.42
CA ILE A 35 -2.20 -17.35 -15.73
C ILE A 35 -1.68 -18.78 -15.85
N ILE A 36 -0.40 -19.01 -15.58
CA ILE A 36 0.27 -20.31 -15.75
C ILE A 36 -0.36 -21.39 -14.85
N ASN A 37 -0.69 -21.06 -13.60
CA ASN A 37 -1.32 -22.00 -12.67
C ASN A 37 -2.84 -22.16 -12.92
N GLY A 38 -3.41 -21.46 -13.90
CA GLY A 38 -4.82 -21.57 -14.29
C GLY A 38 -5.82 -20.89 -13.34
N SER A 39 -5.37 -20.26 -12.27
CA SER A 39 -6.26 -19.62 -11.29
C SER A 39 -6.99 -18.39 -11.84
N LEU A 40 -6.39 -17.65 -12.79
CA LEU A 40 -7.12 -16.57 -13.48
C LEU A 40 -8.35 -17.11 -14.21
N VAL A 41 -8.18 -18.22 -14.94
CA VAL A 41 -9.29 -18.87 -15.66
C VAL A 41 -10.32 -19.39 -14.67
N ALA A 42 -9.89 -19.99 -13.56
CA ALA A 42 -10.79 -20.45 -12.51
C ALA A 42 -11.61 -19.31 -11.90
N MET A 43 -11.01 -18.14 -11.66
CA MET A 43 -11.71 -16.95 -11.17
C MET A 43 -12.72 -16.41 -12.18
N LEU A 44 -12.34 -16.30 -13.45
CA LEU A 44 -13.24 -15.86 -14.52
C LEU A 44 -14.44 -16.81 -14.66
N LEU A 45 -14.19 -18.12 -14.61
CA LEU A 45 -15.24 -19.13 -14.66
C LEU A 45 -16.13 -19.10 -13.41
N ALA A 46 -15.58 -18.87 -12.22
CA ALA A 46 -16.34 -18.77 -10.98
C ALA A 46 -17.28 -17.55 -11.00
N ALA A 47 -16.78 -16.39 -11.44
CA ALA A 47 -17.57 -15.18 -11.61
C ALA A 47 -18.66 -15.36 -12.69
N TRP A 48 -18.34 -16.07 -13.77
CA TRP A 48 -19.30 -16.36 -14.84
C TRP A 48 -20.40 -17.35 -14.40
N LYS A 49 -20.03 -18.43 -13.70
CA LYS A 49 -20.95 -19.49 -13.29
C LYS A 49 -21.72 -19.17 -12.01
N GLY A 50 -21.29 -18.17 -11.25
CA GLY A 50 -21.88 -17.83 -9.96
C GLY A 50 -21.48 -18.78 -8.82
N THR A 51 -20.40 -19.55 -8.96
CA THR A 51 -19.95 -20.51 -7.93
C THR A 51 -18.45 -20.74 -8.02
N ALA A 52 -17.75 -20.65 -6.90
CA ALA A 52 -16.31 -20.90 -6.77
C ALA A 52 -15.98 -22.41 -6.75
N PRO A 53 -14.71 -22.82 -7.00
CA PRO A 53 -14.32 -24.23 -7.02
C PRO A 53 -14.57 -25.02 -5.72
N ASN A 54 -14.63 -24.32 -4.58
CA ASN A 54 -14.96 -24.87 -3.27
C ASN A 54 -16.49 -24.98 -3.03
N GLY A 55 -17.32 -24.54 -3.99
CA GLY A 55 -18.78 -24.53 -3.87
C GLY A 55 -19.37 -23.22 -3.33
N THR A 56 -18.55 -22.27 -2.91
CA THR A 56 -19.04 -20.97 -2.38
C THR A 56 -19.79 -20.20 -3.47
N PRO A 57 -21.03 -19.73 -3.20
CA PRO A 57 -21.80 -19.00 -4.20
C PRO A 57 -21.18 -17.62 -4.47
N VAL A 58 -21.19 -17.20 -5.73
CA VAL A 58 -20.66 -15.90 -6.16
C VAL A 58 -21.82 -15.00 -6.59
N LYS A 59 -21.94 -13.85 -5.93
CA LYS A 59 -22.93 -12.83 -6.25
C LYS A 59 -22.63 -12.26 -7.63
N SER A 60 -23.66 -12.04 -8.44
CA SER A 60 -23.53 -11.64 -9.85
C SER A 60 -24.04 -10.22 -10.13
N THR A 61 -24.57 -9.53 -9.13
CA THR A 61 -25.20 -8.21 -9.32
C THR A 61 -24.96 -7.29 -8.13
N TRP A 62 -24.40 -6.10 -8.41
CA TRP A 62 -24.24 -4.99 -7.46
C TRP A 62 -24.77 -3.71 -8.05
N THR A 63 -24.36 -3.39 -9.27
CA THR A 63 -24.71 -2.15 -9.98
C THR A 63 -25.82 -2.36 -11.00
N GLY A 64 -26.03 -3.59 -11.45
CA GLY A 64 -26.93 -3.92 -12.56
C GLY A 64 -26.29 -3.75 -13.94
N ILE A 65 -25.02 -3.31 -14.01
CA ILE A 65 -24.28 -3.12 -15.26
C ILE A 65 -23.36 -4.33 -15.46
N TRP A 66 -23.72 -5.21 -16.39
CA TRP A 66 -23.07 -6.52 -16.55
C TRP A 66 -21.53 -6.49 -16.61
N PRO A 67 -20.87 -5.65 -17.44
CA PRO A 67 -19.40 -5.63 -17.46
C PRO A 67 -18.76 -5.21 -16.13
N VAL A 68 -19.42 -4.32 -15.39
CA VAL A 68 -18.95 -3.82 -14.09
C VAL A 68 -19.12 -4.92 -13.04
N ASP A 69 -20.30 -5.51 -12.97
CA ASP A 69 -20.60 -6.57 -12.00
C ASP A 69 -19.78 -7.83 -12.26
N PHE A 70 -19.45 -8.15 -13.51
CA PHE A 70 -18.53 -9.24 -13.83
C PHE A 70 -17.12 -8.97 -13.30
N ALA A 71 -16.57 -7.78 -13.52
CA ALA A 71 -15.26 -7.40 -13.00
C ALA A 71 -15.23 -7.40 -11.46
N LEU A 72 -16.29 -6.90 -10.82
CA LEU A 72 -16.47 -6.97 -9.36
C LEU A 72 -16.58 -8.42 -8.87
N GLY A 73 -17.27 -9.29 -9.60
CA GLY A 73 -17.38 -10.72 -9.29
C GLY A 73 -16.03 -11.43 -9.33
N VAL A 74 -15.18 -11.12 -10.29
CA VAL A 74 -13.80 -11.67 -10.36
C VAL A 74 -12.99 -11.26 -9.13
N LEU A 75 -13.09 -9.99 -8.70
CA LEU A 75 -12.43 -9.50 -7.49
C LEU A 75 -13.01 -10.15 -6.23
N ALA A 76 -14.34 -10.28 -6.16
CA ALA A 76 -15.03 -10.93 -5.05
C ALA A 76 -14.58 -12.39 -4.87
N VAL A 77 -14.33 -13.11 -5.97
CA VAL A 77 -13.76 -14.46 -5.95
C VAL A 77 -12.31 -14.44 -5.45
N PHE A 78 -11.47 -13.53 -5.96
CA PHE A 78 -10.07 -13.41 -5.55
C PHE A 78 -9.93 -13.15 -4.04
N PHE A 79 -10.59 -12.09 -3.55
CA PHE A 79 -10.58 -11.75 -2.12
C PHE A 79 -11.35 -12.77 -1.29
N GLY A 80 -12.36 -13.41 -1.86
CA GLY A 80 -13.03 -14.56 -1.27
C GLY A 80 -12.03 -15.63 -0.85
N GLY A 81 -11.13 -16.06 -1.75
CA GLY A 81 -10.10 -17.06 -1.42
C GLY A 81 -9.11 -16.64 -0.31
N LEU A 82 -8.95 -15.34 -0.06
CA LEU A 82 -8.13 -14.81 1.04
C LEU A 82 -8.89 -14.71 2.37
N LEU A 83 -10.22 -14.67 2.30
CA LEU A 83 -11.15 -14.54 3.43
C LEU A 83 -11.88 -15.85 3.75
N ASP A 84 -11.69 -16.90 2.93
CA ASP A 84 -12.36 -18.20 2.96
C ASP A 84 -11.76 -19.10 4.05
N ALA A 85 -11.99 -18.69 5.30
CA ALA A 85 -11.73 -19.47 6.49
C ALA A 85 -12.89 -19.29 7.48
N ASP A 86 -13.15 -20.34 8.26
CA ASP A 86 -14.08 -20.25 9.38
C ASP A 86 -13.63 -19.15 10.33
N ALA A 87 -14.58 -18.37 10.88
CA ALA A 87 -14.26 -17.27 11.77
C ALA A 87 -13.43 -17.70 12.99
N ALA A 88 -13.58 -18.97 13.42
CA ALA A 88 -12.78 -19.57 14.50
C ALA A 88 -11.29 -19.74 14.14
N ASP A 89 -10.99 -20.02 12.87
CA ASP A 89 -9.64 -20.34 12.38
C ASP A 89 -9.01 -19.21 11.55
N LEU A 90 -9.76 -18.12 11.32
CA LEU A 90 -9.34 -16.99 10.48
C LEU A 90 -8.01 -16.37 10.91
N PHE A 91 -7.75 -16.30 12.23
CA PHE A 91 -6.48 -15.77 12.77
C PHE A 91 -5.31 -16.77 12.73
N SER A 92 -5.56 -18.00 12.29
CA SER A 92 -4.55 -19.00 11.93
C SER A 92 -4.45 -19.19 10.41
N HIS A 93 -5.21 -18.41 9.63
CA HIS A 93 -5.27 -18.51 8.18
C HIS A 93 -4.23 -17.57 7.52
N ALA A 94 -3.15 -18.15 6.99
CA ALA A 94 -2.05 -17.39 6.36
C ALA A 94 -2.51 -16.39 5.27
N PRO A 95 -3.43 -16.73 4.33
CA PRO A 95 -3.97 -15.78 3.37
C PRO A 95 -4.62 -14.54 4.00
N PHE A 96 -5.40 -14.72 5.06
CA PHE A 96 -6.05 -13.62 5.78
C PHE A 96 -5.02 -12.72 6.45
N LEU A 97 -4.07 -13.31 7.19
CA LEU A 97 -3.06 -12.55 7.93
C LEU A 97 -2.20 -11.68 6.98
N LEU A 98 -1.76 -12.23 5.85
CA LEU A 98 -1.00 -11.46 4.87
C LEU A 98 -1.87 -10.40 4.18
N LEU A 99 -3.15 -10.70 3.89
CA LEU A 99 -4.07 -9.73 3.31
C LEU A 99 -4.17 -8.50 4.21
N VAL A 100 -4.45 -8.69 5.51
CA VAL A 100 -4.60 -7.60 6.49
C VAL A 100 -3.31 -6.75 6.53
N ASP A 101 -2.15 -7.39 6.63
CA ASP A 101 -0.86 -6.68 6.66
C ASP A 101 -0.62 -5.85 5.37
N LEU A 102 -0.88 -6.45 4.21
CA LEU A 102 -0.71 -5.80 2.92
C LEU A 102 -1.66 -4.60 2.76
N ILE A 103 -2.96 -4.75 3.04
CA ILE A 103 -3.92 -3.66 2.81
C ILE A 103 -3.69 -2.47 3.75
N LEU A 104 -3.24 -2.71 5.00
CA LEU A 104 -2.90 -1.62 5.91
C LEU A 104 -1.56 -0.96 5.52
N SER A 105 -0.62 -1.71 4.95
CA SER A 105 0.57 -1.11 4.33
C SER A 105 0.18 -0.23 3.12
N LEU A 106 -0.76 -0.67 2.29
CA LEU A 106 -1.28 0.10 1.16
C LEU A 106 -2.08 1.33 1.60
N ALA A 107 -2.67 1.36 2.79
CA ALA A 107 -3.29 2.58 3.33
C ALA A 107 -2.27 3.70 3.54
N VAL A 108 -1.02 3.37 3.89
CA VAL A 108 0.08 4.33 3.95
C VAL A 108 0.42 4.86 2.55
N CYS A 109 0.50 3.98 1.55
CA CYS A 109 0.67 4.37 0.15
C CYS A 109 -0.48 5.27 -0.33
N GLY A 110 -1.72 4.93 -0.01
CA GLY A 110 -2.89 5.75 -0.32
C GLY A 110 -2.78 7.16 0.29
N THR A 111 -2.35 7.26 1.54
CA THR A 111 -2.10 8.54 2.22
C THR A 111 -1.01 9.35 1.51
N MET A 112 0.08 8.70 1.11
CA MET A 112 1.15 9.33 0.31
C MET A 112 0.62 9.92 -1.00
N THR A 113 -0.20 9.16 -1.74
CA THR A 113 -0.78 9.65 -3.01
C THR A 113 -1.70 10.84 -2.80
N LEU A 114 -2.49 10.84 -1.72
CA LEU A 114 -3.37 11.95 -1.37
C LEU A 114 -2.56 13.21 -1.02
N VAL A 115 -1.52 13.07 -0.20
CA VAL A 115 -0.65 14.19 0.19
C VAL A 115 0.00 14.82 -1.06
N GLU A 116 0.54 14.01 -1.96
CA GLU A 116 1.17 14.54 -3.18
C GLU A 116 0.15 15.17 -4.14
N ASP A 117 -1.05 14.60 -4.29
CA ASP A 117 -2.13 15.22 -5.05
C ASP A 117 -2.51 16.59 -4.47
N ARG A 118 -2.66 16.69 -3.15
CA ARG A 118 -3.02 17.96 -2.49
C ARG A 118 -1.89 18.97 -2.50
N ARG A 119 -0.64 18.51 -2.56
CA ARG A 119 0.55 19.36 -2.67
C ARG A 119 0.66 20.04 -4.04
N ASN A 120 0.31 19.33 -5.11
CA ASN A 120 0.32 19.88 -6.47
C ASN A 120 -0.97 19.56 -7.24
N ARG A 121 -2.07 20.22 -6.84
CA ARG A 121 -3.40 20.03 -7.46
C ARG A 121 -3.52 20.51 -8.90
N ARG A 122 -2.48 21.04 -9.55
CA ARG A 122 -2.59 21.62 -10.90
C ARG A 122 -1.88 20.82 -11.98
N THR A 123 -0.74 20.19 -11.69
CA THR A 123 0.05 19.47 -12.70
C THR A 123 0.76 18.25 -12.10
N GLY A 124 0.92 17.19 -12.88
CA GLY A 124 1.82 16.09 -12.55
C GLY A 124 1.19 14.68 -12.57
N PRO A 125 2.02 13.64 -12.72
CA PRO A 125 1.56 12.25 -12.87
C PRO A 125 1.15 11.60 -11.53
N LEU A 126 1.41 12.23 -10.40
CA LEU A 126 1.07 11.73 -9.05
C LEU A 126 -0.35 12.11 -8.60
N ARG A 127 -1.11 12.80 -9.46
CA ARG A 127 -2.49 13.22 -9.18
C ARG A 127 -3.44 12.02 -9.16
N TYR A 128 -4.62 12.25 -8.59
CA TYR A 128 -5.71 11.28 -8.53
C TYR A 128 -5.40 10.08 -7.62
N PRO A 129 -5.45 10.25 -6.28
CA PRO A 129 -5.20 9.16 -5.34
C PRO A 129 -6.11 7.95 -5.58
N ALA A 130 -7.37 8.18 -5.97
CA ALA A 130 -8.31 7.12 -6.31
C ALA A 130 -7.87 6.30 -7.54
N PHE A 131 -7.28 6.95 -8.56
CA PHE A 131 -6.77 6.23 -9.74
C PHE A 131 -5.67 5.27 -9.31
N TRP A 132 -4.67 5.75 -8.58
CA TRP A 132 -3.57 4.90 -8.12
C TRP A 132 -4.05 3.76 -7.21
N ALA A 133 -4.97 4.07 -6.29
CA ALA A 133 -5.60 3.08 -5.43
C ALA A 133 -6.35 1.98 -6.19
N ILE A 134 -7.15 2.36 -7.18
CA ILE A 134 -7.84 1.40 -8.04
C ILE A 134 -6.82 0.61 -8.88
N MET A 135 -5.77 1.25 -9.38
CA MET A 135 -4.73 0.56 -10.16
C MET A 135 -4.06 -0.55 -9.36
N TRP A 136 -3.55 -0.29 -8.15
CA TRP A 136 -2.90 -1.37 -7.38
C TRP A 136 -3.88 -2.37 -6.77
N ASN A 137 -5.16 -2.01 -6.58
CA ASN A 137 -6.19 -2.96 -6.16
C ASN A 137 -6.61 -3.89 -7.31
N TYR A 138 -6.65 -3.41 -8.56
CA TYR A 138 -7.09 -4.19 -9.73
C TYR A 138 -5.95 -4.91 -10.43
N PHE A 139 -4.82 -4.23 -10.63
CA PHE A 139 -3.64 -4.73 -11.34
C PHE A 139 -2.54 -5.21 -10.39
N GLY A 140 -2.78 -5.20 -9.08
CA GLY A 140 -1.86 -5.69 -8.08
C GLY A 140 -0.78 -4.68 -7.68
N ALA A 141 -0.50 -4.63 -6.38
CA ALA A 141 0.48 -3.73 -5.81
C ALA A 141 1.91 -3.96 -6.31
N ALA A 142 2.28 -5.19 -6.69
CA ALA A 142 3.64 -5.47 -7.14
C ALA A 142 3.97 -4.79 -8.47
N SER A 143 3.00 -4.68 -9.36
CA SER A 143 3.19 -4.04 -10.66
C SER A 143 3.09 -2.51 -10.57
N VAL A 144 2.16 -2.00 -9.77
CA VAL A 144 1.79 -0.58 -9.77
C VAL A 144 2.63 0.25 -8.80
N MET A 145 2.94 -0.25 -7.60
CA MET A 145 3.68 0.52 -6.60
C MET A 145 5.08 0.96 -7.07
N PRO A 146 5.87 0.12 -7.79
CA PRO A 146 7.15 0.58 -8.33
C PRO A 146 6.99 1.70 -9.37
N VAL A 147 5.94 1.64 -10.20
CA VAL A 147 5.65 2.70 -11.18
C VAL A 147 5.35 4.03 -10.48
N PHE A 148 4.51 4.00 -9.45
CA PHE A 148 4.24 5.19 -8.64
C PHE A 148 5.52 5.71 -7.97
N SER A 149 6.31 4.81 -7.39
CA SER A 149 7.57 5.15 -6.69
C SER A 149 8.59 5.79 -7.64
N ARG A 150 8.68 5.31 -8.89
CA ARG A 150 9.48 5.93 -9.96
C ARG A 150 9.04 7.36 -10.22
N LEU A 151 7.75 7.54 -10.47
CA LEU A 151 7.19 8.86 -10.75
C LEU A 151 7.40 9.81 -9.57
N TYR A 152 7.29 9.29 -8.34
CA TYR A 152 7.54 10.05 -7.15
C TYR A 152 9.00 10.50 -7.07
N VAL A 153 9.98 9.61 -7.28
CA VAL A 153 11.41 9.98 -7.28
C VAL A 153 11.72 11.01 -8.37
N GLN A 154 11.17 10.84 -9.58
CA GLN A 154 11.43 11.73 -10.72
C GLN A 154 10.80 13.11 -10.57
N ASN A 155 9.58 13.18 -10.01
CA ASN A 155 8.81 14.41 -9.97
C ASN A 155 8.82 15.07 -8.58
N ARG A 156 9.52 14.51 -7.60
CA ARG A 156 9.69 15.11 -6.27
C ARG A 156 10.53 16.40 -6.42
N PRO A 157 9.94 17.59 -6.21
CA PRO A 157 10.71 18.82 -6.23
C PRO A 157 11.59 18.90 -4.98
N VAL A 158 12.83 19.36 -5.14
CA VAL A 158 13.72 19.69 -4.01
C VAL A 158 13.05 20.72 -3.09
N ASN A 159 12.35 21.70 -3.67
CA ASN A 159 11.54 22.69 -2.96
C ASN A 159 10.06 22.39 -3.15
N SER A 160 9.59 21.31 -2.51
CA SER A 160 8.18 20.92 -2.53
C SER A 160 7.32 22.00 -1.84
N PRO A 161 6.27 22.54 -2.48
CA PRO A 161 5.42 23.55 -1.83
C PRO A 161 4.72 22.95 -0.60
N SER A 162 4.44 23.78 0.39
CA SER A 162 3.59 23.39 1.53
C SER A 162 2.15 23.18 1.09
N LEU A 163 1.44 22.26 1.75
CA LEU A 163 0.00 22.11 1.55
C LEU A 163 -0.75 23.33 2.10
N PRO A 164 -1.90 23.71 1.51
CA PRO A 164 -2.83 24.64 2.14
C PRO A 164 -3.19 24.17 3.55
N ARG A 165 -3.29 25.11 4.51
CA ARG A 165 -3.45 24.78 5.94
C ARG A 165 -4.66 23.89 6.20
N ASP A 166 -5.82 24.24 5.67
CA ASP A 166 -7.08 23.51 5.83
C ASP A 166 -6.97 22.08 5.29
N GLN A 167 -6.36 21.91 4.12
CA GLN A 167 -6.10 20.60 3.52
C GLN A 167 -5.13 19.78 4.36
N ALA A 168 -4.05 20.40 4.85
CA ALA A 168 -3.11 19.73 5.72
C ALA A 168 -3.82 19.24 7.00
N GLN A 169 -4.61 20.10 7.64
CA GLN A 169 -5.35 19.79 8.88
C GLN A 169 -6.44 18.72 8.71
N ALA A 170 -6.98 18.53 7.50
CA ALA A 170 -7.94 17.47 7.21
C ALA A 170 -7.30 16.08 7.13
N LEU A 171 -5.98 15.98 6.84
CA LEU A 171 -5.32 14.69 6.59
C LEU A 171 -5.37 13.71 7.76
N PRO A 172 -5.20 14.09 9.04
CA PRO A 172 -5.37 13.15 10.16
C PRO A 172 -6.74 12.46 10.18
N PHE A 173 -7.81 13.19 9.84
CA PHE A 173 -9.16 12.62 9.75
C PHE A 173 -9.29 11.69 8.54
N THR A 174 -8.72 12.06 7.40
CA THR A 174 -8.72 11.21 6.20
C THR A 174 -7.86 9.95 6.39
N ALA A 175 -6.79 10.03 7.17
CA ALA A 175 -5.98 8.87 7.58
C ALA A 175 -6.81 7.88 8.40
N LEU A 176 -7.56 8.37 9.41
CA LEU A 176 -8.50 7.53 10.17
C LEU A 176 -9.60 6.94 9.27
N TRP A 177 -10.16 7.77 8.39
CA TRP A 177 -11.17 7.32 7.42
C TRP A 177 -10.62 6.20 6.51
N SER A 178 -9.39 6.33 6.02
CA SER A 178 -8.75 5.31 5.18
C SER A 178 -8.56 3.98 5.93
N VAL A 179 -8.21 4.01 7.21
CA VAL A 179 -8.15 2.81 8.05
C VAL A 179 -9.54 2.20 8.25
N LEU A 180 -10.55 3.02 8.50
CA LEU A 180 -11.94 2.57 8.67
C LEU A 180 -12.50 1.94 7.39
N LEU A 181 -12.15 2.46 6.22
CA LEU A 181 -12.55 1.88 4.94
C LEU A 181 -12.00 0.45 4.77
N SER A 182 -10.81 0.14 5.29
CA SER A 182 -10.29 -1.24 5.28
C SER A 182 -11.16 -2.21 6.06
N LEU A 183 -11.96 -1.75 7.04
CA LEU A 183 -12.88 -2.61 7.77
C LEU A 183 -14.04 -3.11 6.91
N THR A 184 -14.39 -2.44 5.81
CA THR A 184 -15.46 -2.95 4.94
C THR A 184 -15.06 -4.26 4.27
N LEU A 185 -13.76 -4.46 4.00
CA LEU A 185 -13.21 -5.72 3.51
C LEU A 185 -13.15 -6.79 4.61
N LEU A 186 -12.68 -6.41 5.80
CA LEU A 186 -12.29 -7.36 6.84
C LEU A 186 -13.42 -7.73 7.80
N ALA A 187 -14.25 -6.78 8.22
CA ALA A 187 -15.22 -6.96 9.28
C ALA A 187 -16.26 -8.05 8.97
N PRO A 188 -16.82 -8.17 7.74
CA PRO A 188 -17.76 -9.25 7.44
C PRO A 188 -17.17 -10.64 7.69
N ALA A 189 -15.92 -10.89 7.27
CA ALA A 189 -15.26 -12.18 7.48
C ALA A 189 -14.96 -12.44 8.97
N VAL A 190 -14.43 -11.43 9.68
CA VAL A 190 -14.14 -11.54 11.12
C VAL A 190 -15.40 -11.79 11.95
N LEU A 191 -16.55 -11.26 11.52
CA LEU A 191 -17.84 -11.46 12.18
C LEU A 191 -18.57 -12.73 11.73
N GLY A 192 -17.96 -13.56 10.88
CA GLY A 192 -18.57 -14.80 10.38
C GLY A 192 -19.82 -14.56 9.53
N ALA A 193 -19.83 -13.49 8.72
CA ALA A 193 -20.95 -13.18 7.85
C ALA A 193 -21.07 -14.15 6.68
N GLU A 194 -22.29 -14.28 6.15
CA GLU A 194 -22.57 -15.09 4.96
C GLU A 194 -21.76 -14.65 3.72
N PRO A 195 -21.46 -15.56 2.77
CA PRO A 195 -20.60 -15.29 1.62
C PRO A 195 -20.96 -14.03 0.83
N PHE A 196 -22.24 -13.78 0.57
CA PHE A 196 -22.66 -12.58 -0.16
C PHE A 196 -22.39 -11.28 0.58
N ARG A 197 -22.45 -11.27 1.92
CA ARG A 197 -22.11 -10.09 2.72
C ARG A 197 -20.60 -9.83 2.73
N ILE A 198 -19.79 -10.89 2.74
CA ILE A 198 -18.34 -10.77 2.56
C ILE A 198 -18.02 -10.14 1.21
N GLN A 199 -18.66 -10.61 0.14
CA GLN A 199 -18.46 -10.08 -1.20
C GLN A 199 -18.94 -8.62 -1.35
N ASP A 200 -20.02 -8.23 -0.68
CA ASP A 200 -20.44 -6.83 -0.60
C ASP A 200 -19.37 -5.96 0.07
N GLY A 201 -18.75 -6.47 1.14
CA GLY A 201 -17.61 -5.83 1.80
C GLY A 201 -16.41 -5.60 0.87
N VAL A 202 -16.07 -6.62 0.05
CA VAL A 202 -15.02 -6.53 -0.97
C VAL A 202 -15.32 -5.42 -1.97
N VAL A 203 -16.54 -5.37 -2.51
CA VAL A 203 -16.94 -4.36 -3.50
C VAL A 203 -16.91 -2.95 -2.91
N VAL A 204 -17.42 -2.77 -1.69
CA VAL A 204 -17.37 -1.48 -1.00
C VAL A 204 -15.93 -1.04 -0.79
N TRP A 205 -15.06 -1.94 -0.33
CA TRP A 205 -13.64 -1.64 -0.14
C TRP A 205 -12.94 -1.28 -1.45
N PHE A 206 -13.25 -2.00 -2.54
CA PHE A 206 -12.66 -1.75 -3.84
C PHE A 206 -13.01 -0.35 -4.38
N LEU A 207 -14.24 0.11 -4.16
CA LEU A 207 -14.72 1.44 -4.58
C LEU A 207 -14.40 2.54 -3.55
N ALA A 208 -14.05 2.18 -2.32
CA ALA A 208 -13.73 3.10 -1.23
C ALA A 208 -12.71 4.20 -1.60
N PRO A 209 -11.68 3.97 -2.44
CA PRO A 209 -10.76 5.04 -2.82
C PRO A 209 -11.43 6.24 -3.51
N LEU A 210 -12.57 6.06 -4.16
CA LEU A 210 -13.34 7.15 -4.77
C LEU A 210 -13.89 8.13 -3.72
N ALA A 211 -14.06 7.69 -2.48
CA ALA A 211 -14.57 8.52 -1.38
C ALA A 211 -13.47 9.31 -0.66
N ILE A 212 -12.18 8.93 -0.78
CA ILE A 212 -11.07 9.56 -0.04
C ILE A 212 -10.93 11.05 -0.39
N GLY A 213 -10.93 11.38 -1.69
CA GLY A 213 -10.81 12.76 -2.18
C GLY A 213 -11.98 13.66 -1.74
N PRO A 214 -13.24 13.27 -2.01
CA PRO A 214 -14.42 13.99 -1.53
C PRO A 214 -14.46 14.15 -0.01
N PHE A 215 -14.12 13.11 0.76
CA PHE A 215 -14.06 13.18 2.22
C PHE A 215 -13.01 14.20 2.70
N GLN A 216 -11.80 14.16 2.12
CA GLN A 216 -10.74 15.13 2.40
C GLN A 216 -11.19 16.57 2.11
N ASP A 217 -11.87 16.81 0.98
CA ASP A 217 -12.35 18.15 0.62
C ASP A 217 -13.50 18.61 1.52
N LEU A 218 -14.39 17.70 1.94
CA LEU A 218 -15.45 17.98 2.92
C LEU A 218 -14.85 18.42 4.27
N VAL A 219 -13.94 17.63 4.83
CA VAL A 219 -13.29 17.95 6.12
C VAL A 219 -12.50 19.25 6.03
N SER A 220 -11.76 19.47 4.94
CA SER A 220 -11.05 20.72 4.70
C SER A 220 -11.99 21.93 4.67
N SER A 221 -13.14 21.80 4.01
CA SER A 221 -14.16 22.86 3.98
C SER A 221 -14.72 23.18 5.37
N LEU A 222 -14.99 22.15 6.18
CA LEU A 222 -15.44 22.32 7.56
C LEU A 222 -14.37 23.02 8.41
N ILE A 223 -13.10 22.62 8.30
CA ILE A 223 -11.98 23.26 9.02
C ILE A 223 -11.83 24.72 8.62
N SER A 224 -11.94 25.02 7.32
CA SER A 224 -11.86 26.40 6.81
C SER A 224 -12.96 27.30 7.40
N ARG A 225 -14.20 26.80 7.47
CA ARG A 225 -15.33 27.50 8.10
C ARG A 225 -15.18 27.69 9.61
N CYS A 226 -14.50 26.75 10.27
CA CYS A 226 -14.28 26.74 11.71
C CYS A 226 -12.93 27.37 12.14
N SER A 227 -12.26 28.07 11.23
CA SER A 227 -10.88 28.54 11.41
C SER A 227 -10.67 29.51 12.58
N SER A 228 -11.74 30.17 13.06
CA SER A 228 -11.68 31.10 14.19
C SER A 228 -11.51 30.42 15.55
N PHE A 229 -11.94 29.15 15.70
CA PHE A 229 -11.86 28.41 16.98
C PHE A 229 -11.06 27.10 16.87
N TYR A 230 -10.80 26.61 15.67
CA TYR A 230 -10.02 25.40 15.46
C TYR A 230 -8.51 25.65 15.59
N VAL A 231 -7.93 25.18 16.70
CA VAL A 231 -6.47 25.28 16.98
C VAL A 231 -5.65 24.45 15.99
N GLY A 232 -6.14 23.23 15.68
CA GLY A 232 -5.48 22.30 14.75
C GLY A 232 -4.23 21.62 15.31
N PHE A 233 -3.67 20.73 14.50
CA PHE A 233 -2.43 20.01 14.78
C PHE A 233 -1.22 20.85 14.38
N ARG A 234 -0.12 20.73 15.14
CA ARG A 234 1.15 21.40 14.82
C ARG A 234 1.79 20.88 13.52
N SER A 235 1.76 19.56 13.32
CA SER A 235 2.37 18.88 12.15
C SER A 235 1.36 17.90 11.54
N PRO A 236 0.26 18.39 10.95
CA PRO A 236 -0.89 17.54 10.61
C PRO A 236 -0.56 16.44 9.59
N VAL A 237 0.32 16.70 8.61
CA VAL A 237 0.75 15.70 7.62
C VAL A 237 1.53 14.56 8.30
N THR A 238 2.46 14.89 9.19
CA THR A 238 3.21 13.91 10.00
C THR A 238 2.27 13.12 10.92
N VAL A 239 1.25 13.77 11.50
CA VAL A 239 0.24 13.08 12.32
C VAL A 239 -0.54 12.09 11.46
N ALA A 240 -0.96 12.47 10.25
CA ALA A 240 -1.64 11.56 9.34
C ALA A 240 -0.80 10.33 9.00
N TYR A 241 0.48 10.51 8.64
CA TYR A 241 1.40 9.39 8.42
C TYR A 241 1.61 8.55 9.68
N SER A 242 1.66 9.17 10.85
CA SER A 242 1.81 8.47 12.12
C SER A 242 0.60 7.60 12.44
N ILE A 243 -0.62 8.05 12.13
CA ILE A 243 -1.86 7.27 12.30
C ILE A 243 -1.81 6.00 11.44
N VAL A 244 -1.65 6.14 10.12
CA VAL A 244 -1.63 4.98 9.21
C VAL A 244 -0.41 4.08 9.44
N GLY A 245 0.74 4.68 9.74
CA GLY A 245 1.98 3.96 10.05
C GLY A 245 1.90 3.17 11.36
N ALA A 246 1.31 3.72 12.42
CA ALA A 246 1.12 3.02 13.69
C ALA A 246 0.14 1.86 13.55
N VAL A 247 -0.96 2.04 12.80
CA VAL A 247 -1.91 0.96 12.53
C VAL A 247 -1.26 -0.16 11.71
N SER A 248 -0.52 0.19 10.65
CA SER A 248 0.24 -0.79 9.85
C SER A 248 1.28 -1.53 10.70
N ALA A 249 2.03 -0.82 11.55
CA ALA A 249 2.99 -1.44 12.47
C ALA A 249 2.31 -2.40 13.47
N ALA A 250 1.20 -1.98 14.07
CA ALA A 250 0.46 -2.78 15.03
C ALA A 250 -0.07 -4.08 14.40
N VAL A 251 -0.58 -4.00 13.17
CA VAL A 251 -1.01 -5.18 12.39
C VAL A 251 0.17 -6.09 12.09
N HIS A 252 1.26 -5.56 11.53
CA HIS A 252 2.44 -6.35 11.19
C HIS A 252 2.99 -7.10 12.42
N LEU A 253 3.18 -6.39 13.54
CA LEU A 253 3.63 -6.98 14.80
C LEU A 253 2.64 -8.03 15.34
N SER A 254 1.33 -7.83 15.13
CA SER A 254 0.31 -8.80 15.51
C SER A 254 0.40 -10.08 14.67
N VAL A 255 0.64 -9.97 13.36
CA VAL A 255 0.88 -11.12 12.48
C VAL A 255 2.14 -11.87 12.89
N ILE A 256 3.23 -11.15 13.18
CA ILE A 256 4.47 -11.74 13.71
C ILE A 256 4.22 -12.46 15.04
N ALA A 257 3.48 -11.85 15.97
CA ALA A 257 3.12 -12.49 17.23
C ALA A 257 2.30 -13.77 17.01
N ARG A 258 1.37 -13.78 16.04
CA ARG A 258 0.60 -14.99 15.67
C ARG A 258 1.47 -16.09 15.09
N ILE A 259 2.47 -15.76 14.28
CA ILE A 259 3.45 -16.74 13.80
C ILE A 259 4.15 -17.43 14.97
N PHE A 260 4.56 -16.68 16.01
CA PHE A 260 5.21 -17.27 17.18
C PHE A 260 4.26 -18.08 18.09
N GLN A 261 2.96 -17.84 18.01
CA GLN A 261 1.95 -18.52 18.83
C GLN A 261 1.35 -19.77 18.17
N SER A 262 1.49 -19.94 16.86
CA SER A 262 0.88 -21.03 16.10
C SER A 262 1.92 -22.02 15.60
N LEU A 263 1.61 -23.31 15.70
CA LEU A 263 2.45 -24.39 15.14
C LEU A 263 2.28 -24.54 13.63
N GLU A 264 1.18 -24.01 13.06
CA GLU A 264 0.85 -24.15 11.64
C GLU A 264 1.34 -22.95 10.80
N LEU A 265 1.62 -21.83 11.45
CA LEU A 265 2.11 -20.63 10.80
C LEU A 265 3.64 -20.59 10.82
N SER A 266 4.20 -20.07 9.73
CA SER A 266 5.62 -19.75 9.66
C SER A 266 5.79 -18.48 8.87
N TRP A 267 6.93 -17.80 9.10
CA TRP A 267 7.27 -16.59 8.35
C TRP A 267 7.29 -16.85 6.85
N SER A 268 7.86 -17.98 6.41
CA SER A 268 7.90 -18.35 4.99
C SER A 268 6.53 -18.67 4.43
N ARG A 269 5.64 -19.32 5.19
CA ARG A 269 4.27 -19.60 4.75
C ARG A 269 3.47 -18.33 4.50
N ILE A 270 3.68 -17.30 5.32
CA ILE A 270 2.97 -16.03 5.18
C ILE A 270 3.65 -15.16 4.11
N TYR A 271 4.94 -14.85 4.23
CA TYR A 271 5.57 -13.78 3.45
C TYR A 271 6.40 -14.23 2.24
N TRP A 272 6.79 -15.50 2.15
CA TRP A 272 7.68 -15.96 1.09
C TRP A 272 6.91 -16.60 -0.07
N PRO A 273 7.02 -16.08 -1.31
CA PRO A 273 6.35 -16.65 -2.45
C PRO A 273 6.75 -18.12 -2.69
N ASN A 274 5.77 -19.02 -2.72
CA ASN A 274 5.99 -20.43 -3.03
C ASN A 274 5.08 -20.91 -4.17
N PRO A 275 5.52 -20.82 -5.44
CA PRO A 275 4.70 -21.25 -6.58
C PRO A 275 4.28 -22.72 -6.55
N SER A 276 5.07 -23.60 -5.93
CA SER A 276 4.74 -25.03 -5.84
C SER A 276 3.64 -25.34 -4.82
N ALA A 277 3.29 -24.37 -3.96
CA ALA A 277 2.17 -24.52 -3.04
C ALA A 277 0.81 -24.41 -3.74
N VAL A 278 0.75 -23.90 -4.97
CA VAL A 278 -0.51 -23.77 -5.72
C VAL A 278 -0.81 -25.08 -6.44
N GLN A 279 -1.86 -25.76 -6.00
CA GLN A 279 -2.29 -27.04 -6.57
C GLN A 279 -3.70 -26.94 -7.16
N HIS A 280 -3.98 -27.74 -8.18
CA HIS A 280 -5.34 -27.85 -8.72
C HIS A 280 -6.27 -28.51 -7.70
N GLY A 281 -7.46 -27.95 -7.51
CA GLY A 281 -8.47 -28.48 -6.60
C GLY A 281 -9.32 -27.39 -5.98
N PRO A 282 -10.09 -27.72 -4.92
CA PRO A 282 -10.98 -26.77 -4.25
C PRO A 282 -10.28 -25.53 -3.68
N LYS A 283 -8.99 -25.66 -3.31
CA LYS A 283 -8.17 -24.60 -2.71
C LYS A 283 -7.36 -23.78 -3.72
N LEU A 284 -7.50 -24.05 -5.02
CA LEU A 284 -6.71 -23.40 -6.07
C LEU A 284 -6.75 -21.87 -5.96
N ILE A 285 -7.93 -21.29 -5.70
CA ILE A 285 -8.08 -19.84 -5.60
C ILE A 285 -7.42 -19.30 -4.34
N ASN A 286 -7.56 -19.97 -3.20
CA ASN A 286 -6.98 -19.55 -1.92
C ASN A 286 -5.45 -19.54 -2.00
N GLU A 287 -4.84 -20.62 -2.51
CA GLU A 287 -3.39 -20.76 -2.65
C GLU A 287 -2.83 -19.79 -3.69
N ALA A 288 -3.50 -19.63 -4.83
CA ALA A 288 -3.08 -18.69 -5.86
C ALA A 288 -3.22 -17.23 -5.42
N ALA A 289 -4.30 -16.89 -4.71
CA ALA A 289 -4.51 -15.54 -4.18
C ALA A 289 -3.44 -15.22 -3.12
N LEU A 290 -3.11 -16.16 -2.22
CA LEU A 290 -2.00 -16.02 -1.28
C LEU A 290 -0.68 -15.75 -2.03
N LEU A 291 -0.34 -16.57 -3.03
CA LEU A 291 0.88 -16.36 -3.83
C LEU A 291 0.90 -14.97 -4.48
N PHE A 292 -0.24 -14.52 -5.02
CA PHE A 292 -0.38 -13.21 -5.65
C PHE A 292 -0.09 -12.06 -4.66
N ILE A 293 -0.64 -12.13 -3.44
CA ILE A 293 -0.40 -11.11 -2.42
C ILE A 293 0.98 -11.25 -1.76
N GLN A 294 1.61 -12.44 -1.76
CA GLN A 294 3.01 -12.61 -1.33
C GLN A 294 3.96 -11.83 -2.24
N PHE A 295 3.81 -11.96 -3.56
CA PHE A 295 4.54 -11.11 -4.51
C PHE A 295 4.16 -9.63 -4.35
N GLY A 296 2.88 -9.34 -4.08
CA GLY A 296 2.39 -8.00 -3.74
C GLY A 296 3.17 -7.36 -2.60
N HIS A 297 3.21 -8.04 -1.45
CA HIS A 297 3.91 -7.58 -0.25
C HIS A 297 5.41 -7.44 -0.48
N LEU A 298 6.06 -8.46 -1.07
CA LEU A 298 7.50 -8.41 -1.36
C LEU A 298 7.87 -7.22 -2.24
N ALA A 299 7.11 -6.97 -3.30
CA ALA A 299 7.38 -5.85 -4.19
C ALA A 299 7.09 -4.48 -3.56
N VAL A 300 6.07 -4.38 -2.69
CA VAL A 300 5.84 -3.17 -1.87
C VAL A 300 7.04 -2.92 -0.97
N SER A 301 7.51 -3.93 -0.24
CA SER A 301 8.72 -3.85 0.59
C SER A 301 9.94 -3.37 -0.19
N LEU A 302 10.28 -4.05 -1.29
CA LEU A 302 11.40 -3.65 -2.13
C LEU A 302 11.25 -2.24 -2.70
N SER A 303 10.02 -1.82 -3.02
CA SER A 303 9.74 -0.45 -3.47
C SER A 303 9.98 0.58 -2.38
N VAL A 304 9.60 0.30 -1.13
CA VAL A 304 9.84 1.19 0.02
C VAL A 304 11.33 1.33 0.30
N LEU A 305 12.08 0.23 0.31
CA LEU A 305 13.55 0.27 0.46
C LEU A 305 14.21 1.03 -0.69
N ALA A 306 13.86 0.74 -1.95
CA ALA A 306 14.40 1.44 -3.10
C ALA A 306 14.07 2.93 -3.03
N LEU A 307 12.82 3.28 -2.72
CA LEU A 307 12.39 4.66 -2.53
C LEU A 307 13.23 5.36 -1.45
N GLY A 308 13.48 4.71 -0.31
CA GLY A 308 14.36 5.21 0.73
C GLY A 308 15.79 5.45 0.25
N ILE A 309 16.39 4.50 -0.46
CA ILE A 309 17.75 4.63 -1.02
C ILE A 309 17.83 5.85 -1.94
N TYR A 310 16.88 6.01 -2.86
CA TYR A 310 16.87 7.13 -3.80
C TYR A 310 16.58 8.47 -3.12
N THR A 311 15.68 8.51 -2.14
CA THR A 311 15.23 9.77 -1.53
C THR A 311 16.13 10.25 -0.40
N LEU A 312 16.71 9.34 0.39
CA LEU A 312 17.67 9.66 1.46
C LEU A 312 19.10 9.75 0.91
N GLY A 313 19.44 8.94 -0.09
CA GLY A 313 20.74 8.96 -0.76
C GLY A 313 20.99 10.26 -1.53
N PHE A 314 19.96 10.84 -2.16
CA PHE A 314 20.09 12.13 -2.86
C PHE A 314 20.36 13.30 -1.91
N ALA A 315 19.72 13.31 -0.73
CA ALA A 315 19.94 14.36 0.28
C ALA A 315 21.41 14.42 0.73
N SER A 316 22.11 13.27 0.72
CA SER A 316 23.52 13.19 1.08
C SER A 316 24.50 13.72 0.04
N LYS A 317 24.08 13.90 -1.22
CA LYS A 317 24.94 14.52 -2.25
C LYS A 317 25.07 16.03 -2.07
N LEU A 318 24.13 16.66 -1.37
CA LEU A 318 24.15 18.10 -1.07
C LEU A 318 24.91 18.42 0.23
N SER A 319 25.26 17.40 1.04
CA SER A 319 26.05 17.55 2.27
C SER A 319 27.36 16.78 2.17
N VAL A 320 28.49 17.39 2.49
CA VAL A 320 29.85 16.83 2.36
C VAL A 320 30.09 15.55 3.20
N GLU A 321 29.18 15.14 4.09
CA GLU A 321 29.34 13.98 4.98
C GLU A 321 28.64 12.70 4.49
N ARG A 322 29.32 11.96 3.61
CA ARG A 322 28.88 10.64 3.10
C ARG A 322 28.74 9.56 4.18
N SER A 323 29.40 9.70 5.34
CA SER A 323 29.32 8.72 6.46
C SER A 323 28.01 8.81 7.25
N ARG A 324 27.25 9.91 7.13
CA ARG A 324 25.93 10.08 7.77
C ARG A 324 24.77 9.55 6.90
N ALA A 325 24.99 9.32 5.61
CA ALA A 325 23.96 8.88 4.65
C ALA A 325 23.54 7.41 4.82
N SER A 326 24.43 6.54 5.30
CA SER A 326 24.14 5.12 5.53
C SER A 326 23.21 4.90 6.71
N LYS A 327 23.20 5.81 7.69
CA LYS A 327 22.39 5.67 8.91
C LYS A 327 20.88 5.74 8.62
N PRO A 328 20.34 6.72 7.87
CA PRO A 328 18.91 6.77 7.55
C PRO A 328 18.39 5.58 6.73
N VAL A 329 19.18 5.08 5.77
CA VAL A 329 18.79 3.90 4.96
C VAL A 329 18.78 2.65 5.83
N LEU A 330 19.78 2.48 6.70
CA LEU A 330 19.81 1.39 7.67
C LEU A 330 18.62 1.48 8.65
N THR A 331 18.31 2.68 9.15
CA THR A 331 17.14 2.90 10.01
C THR A 331 15.84 2.50 9.30
N LEU A 332 15.67 2.88 8.03
CA LEU A 332 14.51 2.48 7.24
C LEU A 332 14.40 0.95 7.15
N ALA A 333 15.49 0.27 6.79
CA ALA A 333 15.52 -1.19 6.67
C ALA A 333 15.22 -1.89 8.00
N VAL A 334 15.70 -1.35 9.12
CA VAL A 334 15.40 -1.87 10.47
C VAL A 334 13.92 -1.67 10.82
N ILE A 335 13.35 -0.51 10.55
CA ILE A 335 11.92 -0.26 10.77
C ILE A 335 11.09 -1.20 9.92
N GLU A 336 11.44 -1.39 8.65
CA GLU A 336 10.72 -2.28 7.74
C GLU A 336 10.76 -3.74 8.20
N ALA A 337 11.93 -4.21 8.65
CA ALA A 337 12.08 -5.58 9.14
C ALA A 337 11.30 -5.86 10.44
N ILE A 338 11.10 -4.85 11.29
CA ILE A 338 10.44 -5.01 12.59
C ILE A 338 8.95 -4.68 12.52
N ALA A 339 8.59 -3.58 11.85
CA ALA A 339 7.27 -2.97 11.86
C ALA A 339 6.58 -3.00 10.48
N GLY A 340 7.20 -3.62 9.48
CA GLY A 340 6.63 -3.78 8.14
C GLY A 340 6.82 -2.57 7.21
N PRO A 341 6.54 -2.75 5.91
CA PRO A 341 6.80 -1.74 4.89
C PRO A 341 5.93 -0.49 5.02
N GLY A 342 4.69 -0.60 5.51
CA GLY A 342 3.84 0.57 5.74
C GLY A 342 4.41 1.51 6.81
N ALA A 343 4.88 0.97 7.94
CA ALA A 343 5.51 1.76 8.99
C ALA A 343 6.82 2.43 8.52
N ALA A 344 7.64 1.70 7.78
CA ALA A 344 8.86 2.21 7.17
C ALA A 344 8.58 3.36 6.19
N LEU A 345 7.57 3.21 5.33
CA LEU A 345 7.14 4.26 4.41
C LEU A 345 6.61 5.50 5.17
N ALA A 346 5.78 5.30 6.19
CA ALA A 346 5.27 6.40 7.01
C ALA A 346 6.39 7.17 7.72
N TRP A 347 7.42 6.48 8.22
CA TRP A 347 8.61 7.11 8.78
C TRP A 347 9.38 7.92 7.72
N LEU A 348 9.60 7.34 6.54
CA LEU A 348 10.29 8.00 5.43
C LEU A 348 9.57 9.30 5.02
N LEU A 349 8.26 9.25 4.90
CA LEU A 349 7.43 10.39 4.51
C LEU A 349 7.35 11.44 5.62
N SER A 350 7.24 11.02 6.89
CA SER A 350 7.28 11.93 8.04
C SER A 350 8.58 12.72 8.11
N ARG A 351 9.72 12.07 7.82
CA ARG A 351 11.02 12.72 7.73
C ARG A 351 11.03 13.78 6.62
N ARG A 352 10.48 13.47 5.44
CA ARG A 352 10.36 14.44 4.34
C ARG A 352 9.56 15.67 4.75
N GLU A 353 8.46 15.53 5.50
CA GLU A 353 7.70 16.71 5.97
C GLU A 353 8.53 17.60 6.91
N GLY A 354 9.40 17.01 7.73
CA GLY A 354 10.36 17.74 8.54
C GLY A 354 11.35 18.55 7.69
N GLU A 355 11.90 17.93 6.63
CA GLU A 355 12.80 18.59 5.67
C GLU A 355 12.11 19.77 4.96
N ILE A 356 10.87 19.59 4.50
CA ILE A 356 10.08 20.65 3.85
C ILE A 356 9.79 21.80 4.83
N THR A 357 9.45 21.49 6.07
CA THR A 357 9.17 22.50 7.09
C THR A 357 10.42 23.33 7.39
N ALA A 358 11.58 22.68 7.54
CA ALA A 358 12.85 23.37 7.76
C ALA A 358 13.26 24.25 6.57
N ALA A 359 13.12 23.74 5.34
CA ALA A 359 13.42 24.52 4.13
C ALA A 359 12.54 25.78 4.01
N ASN A 360 11.23 25.66 4.28
CA ASN A 360 10.30 26.78 4.23
C ASN A 360 10.53 27.82 5.34
N ALA A 361 11.10 27.42 6.49
CA ALA A 361 11.48 28.36 7.54
C ALA A 361 12.65 29.24 7.09
N LEU A 362 13.67 28.63 6.46
CA LEU A 362 14.84 29.35 5.95
C LEU A 362 14.48 30.37 4.84
N THR A 363 13.50 30.07 3.98
CA THR A 363 13.07 30.99 2.91
C THR A 363 12.24 32.18 3.43
N LYS A 364 11.71 32.12 4.66
CA LYS A 364 10.97 33.25 5.26
C LYS A 364 11.86 34.24 5.99
N GLU A 365 13.09 33.85 6.32
CA GLU A 365 14.08 34.69 7.01
C GLU A 365 14.97 35.49 6.02
N THR A 366 14.91 35.16 4.73
CA THR A 366 15.52 35.90 3.60
C THR A 366 14.48 36.74 2.89
#